data_AF-A0A840WKQ4-F1
#
_entry.id   AF-A0A840WKQ4-F1
#
_cell.length_a   1.000
_cell.length_b   1.000
_cell.length_c   1.000
_cell.angle_alpha   90.00
_cell.angle_beta   90.00
_cell.angle_gamma   90.00
#
_symmetry.space_group_name_H-M   'P 1'
#
loop_
_entity.id
_entity.type
_entity.pdbx_description
1 polymer ?
#
loop_
_entity_poly.entity_id
_entity_poly.type
_entity_poly.pdbx_seq_one_letter_code
_entity_poly.pdbx_strand_id
1 'polypeptide(L)'
;MSTIYPYASGRLLHERNTYFYSAFHGQATFDAWLSARAGAQDAPPPPHDATPTRQRLSGPLDTATLDKLVQRFEVTKRLHDDYLPSWRAVDTTRFEDMKSYRLFADRLAGAYERTGQLWYLNTLLKVNDTLTALGHLPKDGRVAEQRLIRALAERVALPPLRPFAPVPWQAAPAPARVIPGLSAILCASARARAYIQRLVMLGLIPEYVLFLGEDGPAALPSGPQNWDGVFLPDLSEPATATCARAGIPVTRIAAPDVNDPAVRDVLRRQGGGVTLYAGLGGQIVSKETLECGVRFLHLHSGSLPEYRGSTTLYYALLNGQAPAVSAIWLDPQIDTGPVLARQSYPIPASGMDVDRLYDASIRADLMGRIVGEIARHGADHLTPQPTEGPEGVYYVIHPILKHIALMALSGTRAQISAP
;
A
#
# COMPACT_ATOMS: atom_id res chain seq x y z
N MET A 1 -17.79 4.34 -26.34
CA MET A 1 -18.52 3.84 -25.17
C MET A 1 -18.24 4.80 -24.03
N SER A 2 -19.26 5.38 -23.39
CA SER A 2 -19.05 6.25 -22.22
C SER A 2 -18.43 5.41 -21.12
N THR A 3 -17.17 5.67 -20.77
CA THR A 3 -16.48 4.98 -19.68
C THR A 3 -17.17 5.39 -18.37
N ILE A 4 -17.88 4.46 -17.74
CA ILE A 4 -18.52 4.70 -16.43
C ILE A 4 -17.41 4.77 -15.37
N TYR A 5 -17.43 5.79 -14.52
CA TYR A 5 -16.53 5.88 -13.37
C TYR A 5 -17.07 5.03 -12.20
N PRO A 6 -16.48 3.86 -11.91
CA PRO A 6 -17.12 2.88 -11.03
C PRO A 6 -17.04 3.23 -9.54
N TYR A 7 -16.18 4.19 -9.18
CA TYR A 7 -15.87 4.48 -7.77
C TYR A 7 -16.85 5.44 -7.10
N ALA A 8 -17.76 6.05 -7.87
CA ALA A 8 -18.71 7.05 -7.38
C ALA A 8 -20.18 6.63 -7.58
N SER A 9 -20.45 5.32 -7.56
CA SER A 9 -21.78 4.74 -7.74
C SER A 9 -22.08 3.64 -6.70
N GLY A 10 -23.37 3.38 -6.45
CA GLY A 10 -23.80 2.33 -5.52
C GLY A 10 -23.91 2.80 -4.06
N ARG A 11 -24.09 1.85 -3.13
CA ARG A 11 -24.34 2.15 -1.71
C ARG A 11 -23.04 2.24 -0.91
N LEU A 12 -22.16 3.17 -1.23
CA LEU A 12 -20.74 3.16 -0.76
C LEU A 12 -20.51 3.16 0.77
N LEU A 13 -21.48 3.61 1.57
CA LEU A 13 -21.41 3.49 3.03
C LEU A 13 -21.68 2.06 3.53
N HIS A 14 -22.43 1.26 2.78
CA HIS A 14 -22.77 -0.12 3.10
C HIS A 14 -21.87 -1.10 2.31
N GLU A 15 -21.52 -0.74 1.08
CA GLU A 15 -20.71 -1.49 0.12
C GLU A 15 -19.43 -0.71 -0.19
N ARG A 16 -18.43 -0.81 0.70
CA ARG A 16 -17.23 0.01 0.61
C ARG A 16 -16.39 -0.30 -0.62
N ASN A 17 -15.89 0.76 -1.26
CA ASN A 17 -14.81 0.64 -2.24
C ASN A 17 -13.48 0.33 -1.56
N THR A 18 -12.71 -0.58 -2.15
CA THR A 18 -11.39 -0.96 -1.66
C THR A 18 -10.25 -0.27 -2.39
N TYR A 19 -10.48 0.19 -3.64
CA TYR A 19 -9.54 0.91 -4.52
C TYR A 19 -8.25 0.15 -4.89
N PHE A 20 -8.04 -1.06 -4.36
CA PHE A 20 -6.88 -1.89 -4.66
C PHE A 20 -6.82 -2.24 -6.14
N TYR A 21 -5.61 -2.12 -6.72
CA TYR A 21 -5.31 -2.57 -8.08
C TYR A 21 -6.26 -2.03 -9.15
N SER A 22 -6.69 -0.77 -9.00
CA SER A 22 -7.52 -0.09 -10.01
C SER A 22 -6.85 -0.14 -11.38
N ALA A 23 -7.59 -0.53 -12.42
CA ALA A 23 -7.06 -0.60 -13.78
C ALA A 23 -6.67 0.79 -14.30
N PHE A 24 -5.61 0.84 -15.11
CA PHE A 24 -5.14 2.07 -15.72
C PHE A 24 -5.80 2.27 -17.10
N HIS A 25 -6.53 3.37 -17.28
CA HIS A 25 -7.19 3.73 -18.54
C HIS A 25 -6.75 5.10 -19.08
N GLY A 26 -5.65 5.67 -18.56
CA GLY A 26 -5.13 6.95 -19.01
C GLY A 26 -6.14 8.10 -18.90
N GLN A 27 -6.21 8.93 -19.94
CA GLN A 27 -7.08 10.11 -20.00
C GLN A 27 -8.57 9.77 -19.83
N ALA A 28 -9.02 8.61 -20.32
CA ALA A 28 -10.41 8.20 -20.24
C ALA A 28 -10.94 8.09 -18.79
N THR A 29 -10.06 7.83 -17.81
CA THR A 29 -10.43 7.83 -16.39
C THR A 29 -10.80 9.23 -15.89
N PHE A 30 -10.10 10.26 -16.34
CA PHE A 30 -10.39 11.65 -15.95
C PHE A 30 -11.69 12.12 -16.60
N ASP A 31 -11.92 11.77 -17.86
CA ASP A 31 -13.16 12.11 -18.56
C ASP A 31 -14.37 11.46 -17.87
N ALA A 32 -14.25 10.18 -17.50
CA ALA A 32 -15.26 9.45 -16.74
C ALA A 32 -15.52 10.07 -15.36
N TRP A 33 -14.45 10.43 -14.64
CA TRP A 33 -14.54 11.05 -13.32
C TRP A 33 -15.19 12.44 -13.38
N LEU A 34 -14.79 13.30 -14.32
CA LEU A 34 -15.40 14.61 -14.54
C LEU A 34 -16.87 14.48 -14.91
N SER A 35 -17.23 13.51 -15.78
CA SER A 35 -18.62 13.22 -16.12
C SER A 35 -19.43 12.80 -14.90
N ALA A 36 -18.89 11.94 -14.04
CA ALA A 36 -19.55 11.53 -12.79
C ALA A 36 -19.76 12.72 -11.83
N ARG A 37 -18.78 13.64 -11.72
CA ARG A 37 -18.92 14.85 -10.91
C ARG A 37 -19.94 15.83 -11.50
N ALA A 38 -19.96 16.00 -12.82
CA ALA A 38 -20.94 16.86 -13.50
C ALA A 38 -22.38 16.36 -13.29
N GLY A 39 -22.57 15.03 -13.33
CA GLY A 39 -23.86 14.39 -13.04
C GLY A 39 -24.22 14.31 -11.56
N ALA A 40 -23.30 14.67 -10.65
CA ALA A 40 -23.56 14.58 -9.21
C ALA A 40 -24.69 15.52 -8.78
N GLN A 41 -25.62 14.97 -8.01
CA GLN A 41 -26.68 15.74 -7.37
C GLN A 41 -26.14 16.45 -6.13
N ASP A 42 -26.73 17.61 -5.82
CA ASP A 42 -26.53 18.34 -4.58
C ASP A 42 -27.86 18.37 -3.81
N ALA A 43 -28.42 17.19 -3.55
CA ALA A 43 -29.64 17.08 -2.76
C ALA A 43 -29.34 17.53 -1.32
N PRO A 44 -30.23 18.32 -0.69
CA PRO A 44 -30.04 18.73 0.69
C PRO A 44 -29.87 17.47 1.57
N PRO A 45 -28.87 17.45 2.48
CA PRO A 45 -28.69 16.35 3.41
C PRO A 45 -29.99 16.04 4.17
N PRO A 46 -30.37 14.76 4.33
CA PRO A 46 -31.54 14.39 5.12
C PRO A 46 -31.41 14.91 6.56
N PRO A 47 -32.54 15.15 7.25
CA PRO A 47 -32.53 15.49 8.67
C PRO A 47 -31.74 14.44 9.45
N HIS A 48 -30.81 14.90 10.27
CA HIS A 48 -29.99 14.06 11.12
C HIS A 48 -29.58 14.88 12.33
N ASP A 49 -29.73 14.29 13.51
CA ASP A 49 -29.42 14.93 14.79
C ASP A 49 -28.00 15.50 14.79
N ALA A 50 -27.78 16.55 15.56
CA ALA A 50 -26.44 17.10 15.72
C ALA A 50 -25.54 16.05 16.41
N THR A 51 -24.49 15.62 15.70
CA THR A 51 -23.58 14.59 16.18
C THR A 51 -22.32 15.22 16.77
N PRO A 52 -21.66 14.57 17.75
CA PRO A 52 -20.35 14.99 18.23
C PRO A 52 -19.31 15.14 17.12
N THR A 53 -19.31 14.26 16.11
CA THR A 53 -18.45 14.39 14.93
C THR A 53 -18.76 15.65 14.13
N ARG A 54 -20.04 15.98 13.88
CA ARG A 54 -20.43 17.23 13.21
C ARG A 54 -19.97 18.45 13.99
N GLN A 55 -20.15 18.44 15.31
CA GLN A 55 -19.71 19.53 16.18
C GLN A 55 -18.20 19.75 16.09
N ARG A 56 -17.40 18.68 16.14
CA ARG A 56 -15.93 18.74 15.95
C ARG A 56 -15.56 19.34 14.59
N LEU A 57 -16.22 18.91 13.52
CA LEU A 57 -15.95 19.39 12.16
C LEU A 57 -16.38 20.84 11.92
N SER A 58 -17.44 21.31 12.58
CA SER A 58 -17.91 22.69 12.50
C SER A 58 -17.07 23.67 13.31
N GLY A 59 -16.48 23.21 14.42
CA GLY A 59 -15.67 24.04 15.32
C GLY A 59 -14.19 24.19 14.92
N PRO A 60 -13.34 24.74 15.82
CA PRO A 60 -11.89 24.64 15.70
C PRO A 60 -11.46 23.17 15.70
N LEU A 61 -10.63 22.80 14.73
CA LEU A 61 -10.14 21.42 14.55
C LEU A 61 -8.62 21.44 14.36
N ASP A 62 -7.90 20.84 15.30
CA ASP A 62 -6.44 20.68 15.18
C ASP A 62 -6.06 19.56 14.20
N THR A 63 -4.79 19.58 13.78
CA THR A 63 -4.24 18.63 12.80
C THR A 63 -4.32 17.19 13.33
N ALA A 64 -4.02 16.95 14.61
CA ALA A 64 -4.03 15.61 15.19
C ALA A 64 -5.43 14.98 15.17
N THR A 65 -6.46 15.76 15.46
CA THR A 65 -7.86 15.33 15.42
C THR A 65 -8.30 15.08 13.98
N LEU A 66 -7.90 15.93 13.03
CA LEU A 66 -8.18 15.72 11.61
C LEU A 66 -7.50 14.42 11.11
N ASP A 67 -6.25 14.17 11.48
CA ASP A 67 -5.51 12.95 11.12
C ASP A 67 -6.17 11.69 11.67
N LYS A 68 -6.74 11.76 12.89
CA LYS A 68 -7.53 10.67 13.44
C LYS A 68 -8.82 10.44 12.66
N LEU A 69 -9.53 11.49 12.25
CA LEU A 69 -10.71 11.34 11.40
C LEU A 69 -10.36 10.77 10.02
N VAL A 70 -9.25 11.20 9.41
CA VAL A 70 -8.68 10.60 8.19
C VAL A 70 -8.42 9.12 8.40
N GLN A 71 -7.72 8.75 9.47
CA GLN A 71 -7.44 7.34 9.79
C GLN A 71 -8.73 6.54 9.94
N ARG A 72 -9.72 7.06 10.67
CA ARG A 72 -11.01 6.39 10.86
C ARG A 72 -11.73 6.19 9.54
N PHE A 73 -11.88 7.24 8.75
CA PHE A 73 -12.53 7.17 7.45
C PHE A 73 -11.78 6.22 6.52
N GLU A 74 -10.45 6.24 6.46
CA GLU A 74 -9.71 5.39 5.54
C GLU A 74 -9.81 3.90 5.90
N VAL A 75 -9.97 3.56 7.19
CA VAL A 75 -10.16 2.17 7.65
C VAL A 75 -11.59 1.68 7.44
N THR A 76 -12.60 2.49 7.77
CA THR A 76 -14.01 2.06 7.79
C THR A 76 -14.78 2.47 6.53
N LYS A 77 -14.28 3.44 5.77
CA LYS A 77 -14.98 4.23 4.74
C LYS A 77 -16.22 4.96 5.28
N ARG A 78 -16.22 5.27 6.58
CA ARG A 78 -17.35 5.86 7.31
C ARG A 78 -16.87 6.89 8.31
N LEU A 79 -17.60 8.00 8.40
CA LEU A 79 -17.59 8.89 9.56
C LEU A 79 -18.75 8.50 10.47
N HIS A 80 -18.43 8.05 11.67
CA HIS A 80 -19.44 7.71 12.68
C HIS A 80 -19.86 8.96 13.44
N ASP A 81 -21.08 8.94 13.97
CA ASP A 81 -21.66 10.06 14.73
C ASP A 81 -20.80 10.45 15.94
N ASP A 82 -20.19 9.48 16.61
CA ASP A 82 -19.30 9.71 17.74
C ASP A 82 -18.23 8.62 17.91
N TYR A 83 -17.18 8.98 18.64
CA TYR A 83 -16.03 8.14 18.93
C TYR A 83 -15.69 8.19 20.42
N LEU A 84 -15.35 7.03 20.97
CA LEU A 84 -14.71 6.90 22.28
C LEU A 84 -13.34 7.59 22.28
N PRO A 85 -12.73 7.85 23.46
CA PRO A 85 -11.35 8.36 23.53
C PRO A 85 -10.32 7.50 22.79
N SER A 86 -10.61 6.20 22.64
CA SER A 86 -9.80 5.25 21.85
C SER A 86 -10.02 5.33 20.34
N TRP A 87 -10.83 6.28 19.86
CA TRP A 87 -11.24 6.44 18.45
C TRP A 87 -11.99 5.25 17.86
N ARG A 88 -12.52 4.35 18.71
CA ARG A 88 -13.54 3.38 18.30
C ARG A 88 -14.89 4.07 18.22
N ALA A 89 -15.71 3.71 17.24
CA ALA A 89 -17.07 4.24 17.13
C ALA A 89 -17.88 3.88 18.38
N VAL A 90 -18.65 4.82 18.91
CA VAL A 90 -19.58 4.56 20.03
C VAL A 90 -20.70 3.64 19.55
N ASP A 91 -21.24 3.92 18.36
CA ASP A 91 -22.22 3.08 17.68
C ASP A 91 -21.75 2.86 16.23
N THR A 92 -21.48 1.60 15.88
CA THR A 92 -20.99 1.21 14.56
C THR A 92 -22.05 1.28 13.45
N THR A 93 -23.32 1.46 13.81
CA THR A 93 -24.45 1.55 12.87
C THR A 93 -24.78 3.00 12.48
N ARG A 94 -24.24 3.98 13.20
CA ARG A 94 -24.56 5.41 13.03
C ARG A 94 -23.46 6.14 12.30
N PHE A 95 -23.63 6.31 10.98
CA PHE A 95 -22.63 6.91 10.09
C PHE A 95 -23.21 7.62 8.86
N GLU A 96 -24.51 7.93 8.87
CA GLU A 96 -25.25 8.46 7.71
C GLU A 96 -25.42 9.99 7.74
N ASP A 97 -24.74 10.69 8.66
CA ASP A 97 -24.76 12.15 8.74
C ASP A 97 -24.03 12.82 7.55
N MET A 98 -24.76 13.06 6.46
CA MET A 98 -24.21 13.67 5.24
C MET A 98 -23.64 15.08 5.45
N LYS A 99 -24.09 15.82 6.46
CA LYS A 99 -23.49 17.12 6.80
C LYS A 99 -22.07 16.96 7.33
N SER A 100 -21.80 15.90 8.09
CA SER A 100 -20.43 15.57 8.55
C SER A 100 -19.50 15.26 7.37
N TYR A 101 -19.95 14.49 6.36
CA TYR A 101 -19.11 14.21 5.19
C TYR A 101 -18.78 15.46 4.37
N ARG A 102 -19.76 16.37 4.17
CA ARG A 102 -19.52 17.64 3.48
C ARG A 102 -18.50 18.51 4.23
N LEU A 103 -18.70 18.71 5.53
CA LEU A 103 -17.75 19.47 6.36
C LEU A 103 -16.36 18.82 6.35
N PHE A 104 -16.29 17.49 6.40
CA PHE A 104 -15.02 16.78 6.35
C PHE A 104 -14.30 16.98 5.00
N ALA A 105 -15.02 16.93 3.87
CA ALA A 105 -14.46 17.25 2.57
C ALA A 105 -13.84 18.66 2.54
N ASP A 106 -14.54 19.66 3.07
CA ASP A 106 -14.03 21.04 3.15
C ASP A 106 -12.76 21.13 4.02
N ARG A 107 -12.75 20.44 5.17
CA ARG A 107 -11.57 20.39 6.06
C ARG A 107 -10.37 19.73 5.37
N LEU A 108 -10.59 18.66 4.62
CA LEU A 108 -9.54 17.96 3.88
C LEU A 108 -8.99 18.80 2.73
N ALA A 109 -9.85 19.48 1.97
CA ALA A 109 -9.43 20.39 0.92
C ALA A 109 -8.54 21.50 1.48
N GLY A 110 -9.01 22.20 2.53
CA GLY A 110 -8.22 23.25 3.17
C GLY A 110 -6.93 22.74 3.82
N ALA A 111 -6.92 21.53 4.39
CA ALA A 111 -5.72 20.92 4.93
C ALA A 111 -4.68 20.63 3.84
N TYR A 112 -5.11 20.03 2.72
CA TYR A 112 -4.23 19.78 1.59
C TYR A 112 -3.66 21.09 1.00
N GLU A 113 -4.47 22.14 0.89
CA GLU A 113 -4.00 23.45 0.42
C GLU A 113 -2.90 24.05 1.31
N ARG A 114 -3.02 23.87 2.64
CA ARG A 114 -2.02 24.38 3.59
C ARG A 114 -0.75 23.54 3.64
N THR A 115 -0.87 22.22 3.55
CA THR A 115 0.25 21.31 3.86
C THR A 115 0.84 20.63 2.63
N GLY A 116 0.09 20.54 1.54
CA GLY A 116 0.43 19.74 0.36
C GLY A 116 0.43 18.22 0.59
N GLN A 117 0.02 17.73 1.76
CA GLN A 117 0.10 16.32 2.14
C GLN A 117 -0.93 15.47 1.40
N LEU A 118 -0.45 14.54 0.56
CA LEU A 118 -1.29 13.78 -0.37
C LEU A 118 -2.30 12.84 0.32
N TRP A 119 -2.12 12.47 1.59
CA TRP A 119 -3.12 11.67 2.30
C TRP A 119 -4.44 12.43 2.52
N TYR A 120 -4.41 13.76 2.68
CA TYR A 120 -5.62 14.56 2.75
C TYR A 120 -6.35 14.59 1.40
N LEU A 121 -5.62 14.85 0.31
CA LEU A 121 -6.21 14.83 -1.04
C LEU A 121 -6.75 13.45 -1.40
N ASN A 122 -6.03 12.39 -1.04
CA ASN A 122 -6.48 11.02 -1.22
C ASN A 122 -7.80 10.72 -0.51
N THR A 123 -7.91 11.18 0.75
CA THR A 123 -9.11 11.02 1.56
C THR A 123 -10.26 11.85 0.99
N LEU A 124 -9.99 13.09 0.57
CA LEU A 124 -10.96 13.99 -0.04
C LEU A 124 -11.64 13.35 -1.25
N LEU A 125 -10.85 12.78 -2.16
CA LEU A 125 -11.38 12.14 -3.36
C LEU A 125 -12.35 11.00 -3.03
N LYS A 126 -12.02 10.18 -2.02
CA LYS A 126 -12.86 9.08 -1.57
C LYS A 126 -14.13 9.55 -0.86
N VAL A 127 -14.04 10.64 -0.09
CA VAL A 127 -15.22 11.28 0.53
C VAL A 127 -16.15 11.81 -0.56
N ASN A 128 -15.58 12.45 -1.60
CA ASN A 128 -16.35 12.98 -2.71
C ASN A 128 -16.95 11.89 -3.61
N ASP A 129 -16.30 10.74 -3.73
CA ASP A 129 -16.88 9.54 -4.34
C ASP A 129 -18.12 9.07 -3.57
N THR A 130 -18.04 8.98 -2.24
CA THR A 130 -19.19 8.68 -1.38
C THR A 130 -20.30 9.72 -1.53
N LEU A 131 -19.97 11.01 -1.48
CA LEU A 131 -20.95 12.09 -1.63
C LEU A 131 -21.59 12.10 -3.03
N THR A 132 -20.82 11.80 -4.08
CA THR A 132 -21.35 11.68 -5.45
C THR A 132 -22.33 10.52 -5.54
N ALA A 133 -21.94 9.34 -5.05
CA ALA A 133 -22.77 8.14 -5.09
C ALA A 133 -24.11 8.30 -4.37
N LEU A 134 -24.11 9.09 -3.29
CA LEU A 134 -25.31 9.36 -2.48
C LEU A 134 -26.07 10.63 -2.91
N GLY A 135 -25.62 11.34 -3.95
CA GLY A 135 -26.31 12.53 -4.46
C GLY A 135 -26.22 13.76 -3.55
N HIS A 136 -25.13 13.88 -2.79
CA HIS A 136 -24.92 14.94 -1.81
C HIS A 136 -23.61 15.72 -1.99
N LEU A 137 -22.97 15.67 -3.17
CA LEU A 137 -21.73 16.41 -3.41
C LEU A 137 -22.03 17.86 -3.83
N PRO A 138 -21.67 18.88 -3.02
CA PRO A 138 -21.94 20.27 -3.37
C PRO A 138 -21.17 20.75 -4.59
N LYS A 139 -21.73 21.74 -5.31
CA LYS A 139 -21.07 22.37 -6.46
C LYS A 139 -19.66 22.85 -6.12
N ASP A 140 -19.50 23.60 -5.04
CA ASP A 140 -18.21 24.18 -4.67
C ASP A 140 -17.19 23.09 -4.29
N GLY A 141 -17.64 21.98 -3.70
CA GLY A 141 -16.79 20.81 -3.42
C GLY A 141 -16.24 20.16 -4.70
N ARG A 142 -17.05 20.07 -5.76
CA ARG A 142 -16.60 19.60 -7.09
C ARG A 142 -15.54 20.52 -7.68
N VAL A 143 -15.80 21.82 -7.66
CA VAL A 143 -14.89 22.84 -8.20
C VAL A 143 -13.56 22.83 -7.46
N ALA A 144 -13.59 22.75 -6.12
CA ALA A 144 -12.41 22.66 -5.29
C ALA A 144 -11.59 21.39 -5.62
N GLU A 145 -12.24 20.22 -5.63
CA GLU A 145 -11.59 18.95 -5.97
C GLU A 145 -10.90 18.99 -7.34
N GLN A 146 -11.60 19.46 -8.38
CA GLN A 146 -11.06 19.56 -9.74
C GLN A 146 -9.85 20.49 -9.83
N ARG A 147 -9.92 21.65 -9.17
CA ARG A 147 -8.80 22.60 -9.11
C ARG A 147 -7.57 21.97 -8.45
N LEU A 148 -7.74 21.27 -7.33
CA LEU A 148 -6.64 20.63 -6.61
C LEU A 148 -5.98 19.52 -7.44
N ILE A 149 -6.78 18.70 -8.13
CA ILE A 149 -6.28 17.62 -8.98
C ILE A 149 -5.55 18.17 -10.20
N ARG A 150 -6.06 19.24 -10.83
CA ARG A 150 -5.35 19.93 -11.89
C ARG A 150 -4.00 20.46 -11.42
N ALA A 151 -3.98 21.20 -10.31
CA ALA A 151 -2.74 21.77 -9.78
C ALA A 151 -1.70 20.67 -9.45
N LEU A 152 -2.14 19.52 -8.95
CA LEU A 152 -1.26 18.36 -8.76
C LEU A 152 -0.75 17.83 -10.10
N ALA A 153 -1.62 17.60 -11.09
CA ALA A 153 -1.22 17.07 -12.40
C ALA A 153 -0.22 17.98 -13.14
N GLU A 154 -0.32 19.31 -12.94
CA GLU A 154 0.58 20.29 -13.54
C GLU A 154 1.97 20.34 -12.88
N ARG A 155 2.04 20.08 -11.56
CA ARG A 155 3.28 20.19 -10.78
C ARG A 155 4.08 18.90 -10.68
N VAL A 156 3.46 17.73 -10.91
CA VAL A 156 4.17 16.44 -10.84
C VAL A 156 5.30 16.41 -11.88
N ALA A 157 6.52 16.22 -11.39
CA ALA A 157 7.72 16.07 -12.18
C ALA A 157 8.54 14.93 -11.57
N LEU A 158 8.89 13.94 -12.39
CA LEU A 158 9.68 12.80 -11.92
C LEU A 158 11.15 13.19 -11.81
N PRO A 159 11.86 12.69 -10.79
CA PRO A 159 13.26 13.00 -10.61
C PRO A 159 14.10 12.38 -11.74
N PRO A 160 15.27 12.96 -12.07
CA PRO A 160 16.19 12.33 -12.99
C PRO A 160 16.61 10.96 -12.45
N LEU A 161 16.78 9.99 -13.35
CA LEU A 161 17.28 8.66 -13.01
C LEU A 161 18.65 8.80 -12.34
N ARG A 162 18.76 8.34 -11.09
CA ARG A 162 20.06 8.22 -10.39
C ARG A 162 20.69 6.87 -10.74
N PRO A 163 22.04 6.77 -10.79
CA PRO A 163 22.71 5.50 -10.94
C PRO A 163 22.27 4.54 -9.82
N PHE A 164 21.67 3.43 -10.22
CA PHE A 164 21.28 2.35 -9.34
C PHE A 164 22.33 1.24 -9.44
N ALA A 165 22.81 0.76 -8.29
CA ALA A 165 23.61 -0.46 -8.21
C ALA A 165 22.67 -1.59 -7.74
N PRO A 166 22.14 -2.43 -8.63
CA PRO A 166 21.36 -3.59 -8.25
C PRO A 166 22.20 -4.56 -7.44
N VAL A 167 21.56 -5.44 -6.67
CA VAL A 167 22.27 -6.65 -6.26
C VAL A 167 22.65 -7.40 -7.53
N PRO A 168 23.94 -7.73 -7.73
CA PRO A 168 24.41 -8.36 -8.95
C PRO A 168 23.50 -9.50 -9.36
N TRP A 169 23.14 -9.51 -10.64
CA TRP A 169 22.55 -10.67 -11.28
C TRP A 169 23.58 -11.79 -11.26
N GLN A 170 23.52 -12.70 -10.28
CA GLN A 170 24.29 -13.93 -10.36
C GLN A 170 23.58 -14.86 -11.34
N ALA A 171 24.00 -14.81 -12.61
CA ALA A 171 23.55 -15.73 -13.65
C ALA A 171 24.02 -17.17 -13.38
N ALA A 172 25.05 -17.36 -12.55
CA ALA A 172 25.56 -18.66 -12.15
C ALA A 172 25.15 -18.92 -10.68
N PRO A 173 24.49 -20.06 -10.38
CA PRO A 173 24.07 -20.35 -9.03
C PRO A 173 25.30 -20.51 -8.14
N ALA A 174 25.42 -19.67 -7.10
CA ALA A 174 26.15 -20.10 -5.91
C ALA A 174 25.50 -21.43 -5.46
N PRO A 175 26.28 -22.42 -4.99
CA PRO A 175 25.70 -23.67 -4.50
C PRO A 175 24.63 -23.35 -3.46
N ALA A 176 23.43 -23.88 -3.70
CA ALA A 176 22.28 -23.61 -2.85
C ALA A 176 22.62 -23.98 -1.41
N ARG A 177 22.47 -23.01 -0.51
CA ARG A 177 22.79 -23.16 0.91
C ARG A 177 21.54 -22.86 1.73
N VAL A 178 21.17 -23.81 2.58
CA VAL A 178 20.17 -23.58 3.63
C VAL A 178 20.73 -22.59 4.64
N ILE A 179 19.98 -21.52 4.91
CA ILE A 179 20.36 -20.48 5.87
C ILE A 179 19.78 -20.84 7.24
N PRO A 180 20.61 -21.20 8.23
CA PRO A 180 20.12 -21.63 9.54
C PRO A 180 19.27 -20.56 10.23
N GLY A 181 18.11 -20.95 10.76
CA GLY A 181 17.17 -20.06 11.45
C GLY A 181 16.43 -19.08 10.54
N LEU A 182 16.48 -19.23 9.21
CA LEU A 182 15.68 -18.46 8.26
C LEU A 182 14.45 -19.27 7.83
N SER A 183 13.26 -18.75 8.13
CA SER A 183 11.99 -19.25 7.59
C SER A 183 11.28 -18.16 6.77
N ALA A 184 10.22 -18.53 6.06
CA ALA A 184 9.38 -17.55 5.37
C ALA A 184 7.88 -17.84 5.55
N ILE A 185 7.09 -16.80 5.77
CA ILE A 185 5.63 -16.84 5.68
C ILE A 185 5.21 -16.19 4.37
N LEU A 186 4.59 -16.99 3.50
CA LEU A 186 4.16 -16.59 2.16
C LEU A 186 2.66 -16.81 2.00
N CYS A 187 2.03 -16.05 1.11
CA CYS A 187 0.68 -16.30 0.61
C CYS A 187 0.65 -16.10 -0.92
N ALA A 188 -0.45 -16.48 -1.58
CA ALA A 188 -0.61 -16.27 -3.03
C ALA A 188 -0.58 -14.78 -3.41
N SER A 189 0.61 -14.27 -3.74
CA SER A 189 0.86 -12.87 -4.07
C SER A 189 2.10 -12.73 -4.97
N ALA A 190 2.16 -11.62 -5.72
CA ALA A 190 3.33 -11.28 -6.51
C ALA A 190 4.60 -11.12 -5.64
N ARG A 191 4.45 -10.59 -4.42
CA ARG A 191 5.55 -10.48 -3.43
C ARG A 191 6.13 -11.84 -3.07
N ALA A 192 5.27 -12.82 -2.76
CA ALA A 192 5.72 -14.16 -2.42
C ALA A 192 6.47 -14.84 -3.57
N ARG A 193 5.94 -14.71 -4.81
CA ARG A 193 6.60 -15.20 -6.04
C ARG A 193 7.98 -14.55 -6.20
N ALA A 194 8.05 -13.22 -6.07
CA ALA A 194 9.29 -12.48 -6.20
C ALA A 194 10.33 -12.86 -5.17
N TYR A 195 9.92 -13.00 -3.90
CA TYR A 195 10.86 -13.29 -2.82
C TYR A 195 11.47 -14.68 -2.98
N ILE A 196 10.65 -15.70 -3.23
CA ILE A 196 11.15 -17.07 -3.31
C ILE A 196 12.01 -17.27 -4.56
N GLN A 197 11.61 -16.71 -5.71
CA GLN A 197 12.42 -16.80 -6.92
C GLN A 197 13.76 -16.08 -6.74
N ARG A 198 13.77 -14.91 -6.09
CA ARG A 198 15.00 -14.17 -5.83
C ARG A 198 15.93 -14.91 -4.86
N LEU A 199 15.39 -15.52 -3.80
CA LEU A 199 16.16 -16.36 -2.87
C LEU A 199 16.81 -17.55 -3.58
N VAL A 200 16.03 -18.29 -4.39
CA VAL A 200 16.53 -19.44 -5.15
C VAL A 200 17.61 -19.01 -6.16
N MET A 201 17.42 -17.89 -6.86
CA MET A 201 18.44 -17.36 -7.77
C MET A 201 19.76 -17.00 -7.08
N LEU A 202 19.71 -16.53 -5.84
CA LEU A 202 20.89 -16.19 -5.04
C LEU A 202 21.50 -17.41 -4.32
N GLY A 203 20.88 -18.60 -4.44
CA GLY A 203 21.29 -19.80 -3.69
C GLY A 203 21.05 -19.69 -2.18
N LEU A 204 20.18 -18.78 -1.73
CA LEU A 204 19.87 -18.50 -0.33
C LEU A 204 18.57 -19.20 0.04
N ILE A 205 18.65 -20.42 0.57
CA ILE A 205 17.49 -21.28 0.79
C ILE A 205 16.98 -21.13 2.24
N PRO A 206 15.71 -20.76 2.48
CA PRO A 206 15.13 -20.83 3.83
C PRO A 206 14.97 -22.29 4.26
N GLU A 207 15.01 -22.54 5.57
CA GLU A 207 14.81 -23.88 6.14
C GLU A 207 13.45 -24.47 5.78
N TYR A 208 12.42 -23.62 5.79
CA TYR A 208 11.08 -23.98 5.39
C TYR A 208 10.23 -22.75 5.06
N VAL A 209 9.12 -22.99 4.38
CA VAL A 209 8.09 -22.01 4.06
C VAL A 209 6.79 -22.41 4.74
N LEU A 210 6.16 -21.47 5.43
CA LEU A 210 4.76 -21.52 5.81
C LEU A 210 3.94 -20.83 4.74
N PHE A 211 3.10 -21.59 4.04
CA PHE A 211 2.25 -21.05 2.99
C PHE A 211 0.81 -20.92 3.49
N LEU A 212 0.29 -19.69 3.52
CA LEU A 212 -1.04 -19.37 4.01
C LEU A 212 -2.05 -19.37 2.85
N GLY A 213 -3.11 -20.16 3.01
CA GLY A 213 -4.14 -20.38 2.01
C GLY A 213 -3.68 -21.27 0.85
N GLU A 214 -4.37 -21.11 -0.28
CA GLU A 214 -4.12 -21.85 -1.52
C GLU A 214 -3.34 -21.01 -2.52
N ASP A 215 -2.63 -21.67 -3.43
CA ASP A 215 -2.03 -20.98 -4.56
C ASP A 215 -3.11 -20.47 -5.52
N GLY A 216 -2.79 -19.36 -6.21
CA GLY A 216 -3.53 -18.97 -7.40
C GLY A 216 -3.23 -19.93 -8.57
N PRO A 217 -4.02 -19.88 -9.65
CA PRO A 217 -3.79 -20.70 -10.83
C PRO A 217 -2.39 -20.44 -11.40
N ALA A 218 -1.69 -21.52 -11.72
CA ALA A 218 -0.43 -21.47 -12.44
C ALA A 218 -0.69 -21.15 -13.92
N ALA A 219 0.16 -20.31 -14.50
CA ALA A 219 0.26 -20.16 -15.95
C ALA A 219 1.61 -20.73 -16.42
N LEU A 220 1.77 -20.89 -17.74
CA LEU A 220 3.03 -21.37 -18.31
C LEU A 220 4.16 -20.38 -17.97
N PRO A 221 5.24 -20.84 -17.32
CA PRO A 221 6.38 -20.00 -16.96
C PRO A 221 6.95 -19.27 -18.18
N SER A 222 7.03 -17.94 -18.11
CA SER A 222 7.77 -17.12 -19.07
C SER A 222 9.24 -16.93 -18.67
N GLY A 223 9.61 -17.36 -17.47
CA GLY A 223 10.91 -17.14 -16.86
C GLY A 223 11.07 -15.72 -16.29
N PRO A 224 12.00 -15.54 -15.33
CA PRO A 224 12.33 -14.23 -14.80
C PRO A 224 13.05 -13.38 -15.84
N GLN A 225 12.92 -12.07 -15.70
CA GLN A 225 13.54 -11.08 -16.59
C GLN A 225 14.44 -10.12 -15.82
N ASN A 226 15.10 -9.24 -16.54
CA ASN A 226 15.87 -8.14 -15.98
C ASN A 226 15.41 -6.82 -16.58
N TRP A 227 15.25 -5.80 -15.75
CA TRP A 227 14.99 -4.44 -16.20
C TRP A 227 15.88 -3.48 -15.42
N ASP A 228 16.78 -2.78 -16.12
CA ASP A 228 17.73 -1.84 -15.53
C ASP A 228 18.52 -2.43 -14.34
N GLY A 229 18.90 -3.71 -14.48
CA GLY A 229 19.57 -4.48 -13.46
C GLY A 229 18.68 -4.99 -12.32
N VAL A 230 17.42 -4.55 -12.22
CA VAL A 230 16.42 -5.07 -11.28
C VAL A 230 15.92 -6.43 -11.76
N PHE A 231 15.88 -7.40 -10.85
CA PHE A 231 15.27 -8.70 -11.07
C PHE A 231 13.75 -8.57 -11.21
N LEU A 232 13.20 -9.08 -12.31
CA LEU A 232 11.76 -9.18 -12.53
C LEU A 232 11.32 -10.65 -12.38
N PRO A 233 10.42 -10.96 -11.44
CA PRO A 233 9.95 -12.33 -11.23
C PRO A 233 9.04 -12.81 -12.34
N ASP A 234 9.03 -14.13 -12.54
CA ASP A 234 8.00 -14.78 -13.30
C ASP A 234 6.70 -14.84 -12.47
N LEU A 235 5.78 -13.92 -12.76
CA LEU A 235 4.49 -13.89 -12.05
C LEU A 235 3.56 -15.03 -12.46
N SER A 236 3.87 -15.85 -13.46
CA SER A 236 3.04 -17.00 -13.83
C SER A 236 3.34 -18.26 -13.00
N GLU A 237 4.53 -18.37 -12.43
CA GLU A 237 4.97 -19.47 -11.56
C GLU A 237 4.48 -19.23 -10.11
N PRO A 238 3.67 -20.13 -9.52
CA PRO A 238 3.31 -20.04 -8.10
C PRO A 238 4.54 -20.18 -7.19
N ALA A 239 4.52 -19.51 -6.04
CA ALA A 239 5.66 -19.53 -5.12
C ALA A 239 5.99 -20.95 -4.62
N THR A 240 4.98 -21.79 -4.40
CA THR A 240 5.17 -23.18 -3.99
C THR A 240 5.75 -24.07 -5.10
N ALA A 241 5.53 -23.74 -6.37
CA ALA A 241 6.17 -24.43 -7.49
C ALA A 241 7.68 -24.13 -7.51
N THR A 242 8.06 -22.86 -7.26
CA THR A 242 9.46 -22.49 -7.06
C THR A 242 10.07 -23.20 -5.85
N CYS A 243 9.34 -23.30 -4.73
CA CYS A 243 9.78 -24.09 -3.57
C CYS A 243 10.04 -25.55 -3.93
N ALA A 244 9.09 -26.20 -4.60
CA ALA A 244 9.20 -27.60 -4.99
C ALA A 244 10.41 -27.85 -5.90
N ARG A 245 10.63 -26.98 -6.90
CA ARG A 245 11.79 -27.05 -7.80
C ARG A 245 13.12 -26.87 -7.06
N ALA A 246 13.16 -26.04 -6.03
CA ALA A 246 14.35 -25.78 -5.23
C ALA A 246 14.51 -26.72 -4.02
N GLY A 247 13.60 -27.69 -3.81
CA GLY A 247 13.64 -28.61 -2.68
C GLY A 247 13.34 -27.96 -1.32
N ILE A 248 12.60 -26.85 -1.30
CA ILE A 248 12.26 -26.11 -0.08
C ILE A 248 11.03 -26.73 0.58
N PRO A 249 11.11 -27.19 1.85
CA PRO A 249 9.94 -27.70 2.55
C PRO A 249 8.83 -26.66 2.68
N VAL A 250 7.60 -27.03 2.32
CA VAL A 250 6.41 -26.16 2.43
C VAL A 250 5.39 -26.80 3.37
N THR A 251 5.05 -26.07 4.43
CA THR A 251 3.92 -26.39 5.31
C THR A 251 2.75 -25.48 4.95
N ARG A 252 1.64 -26.06 4.48
CA ARG A 252 0.43 -25.30 4.15
C ARG A 252 -0.46 -25.11 5.38
N ILE A 253 -0.98 -23.90 5.54
CA ILE A 253 -2.00 -23.55 6.54
C ILE A 253 -3.21 -23.04 5.76
N ALA A 254 -4.35 -23.73 5.86
CA ALA A 254 -5.53 -23.44 5.06
C ALA A 254 -6.08 -22.02 5.30
N ALA A 255 -5.99 -21.53 6.54
CA ALA A 255 -6.39 -20.18 6.88
C ALA A 255 -5.42 -19.16 6.25
N PRO A 256 -5.93 -18.22 5.43
CA PRO A 256 -5.10 -17.17 4.88
C PRO A 256 -4.92 -16.04 5.91
N ASP A 257 -4.49 -16.35 7.13
CA ASP A 257 -4.32 -15.39 8.23
C ASP A 257 -3.01 -15.68 8.98
N VAL A 258 -2.14 -14.66 9.05
CA VAL A 258 -0.87 -14.76 9.78
C VAL A 258 -1.07 -14.96 11.29
N ASN A 259 -2.22 -14.57 11.82
CA ASN A 259 -2.54 -14.66 13.24
C ASN A 259 -3.23 -15.97 13.64
N ASP A 260 -3.41 -16.88 12.69
CA ASP A 260 -4.00 -18.18 12.94
C ASP A 260 -3.20 -18.94 14.04
N PRO A 261 -3.86 -19.61 14.99
CA PRO A 261 -3.18 -20.42 16.02
C PRO A 261 -2.15 -21.41 15.45
N ALA A 262 -2.42 -22.03 14.29
CA ALA A 262 -1.50 -22.97 13.67
C ALA A 262 -0.19 -22.30 13.20
N VAL A 263 -0.26 -21.04 12.75
CA VAL A 263 0.94 -20.26 12.42
C VAL A 263 1.78 -20.07 13.68
N ARG A 264 1.16 -19.60 14.77
CA ARG A 264 1.83 -19.35 16.04
C ARG A 264 2.48 -20.60 16.62
N ASP A 265 1.82 -21.75 16.47
CA ASP A 265 2.37 -23.03 16.94
C ASP A 265 3.63 -23.45 16.17
N VAL A 266 3.69 -23.19 14.86
CA VAL A 266 4.91 -23.44 14.08
C VAL A 266 6.02 -22.46 14.49
N LEU A 267 5.70 -21.17 14.63
CA LEU A 267 6.67 -20.15 15.01
C LEU A 267 7.29 -20.41 16.39
N ARG A 268 6.49 -20.83 17.38
CA ARG A 268 7.00 -21.19 18.72
C ARG A 268 7.92 -22.40 18.68
N ARG A 269 7.62 -23.40 17.84
CA ARG A 269 8.49 -24.58 17.64
C ARG A 269 9.80 -24.24 16.95
N GLN A 270 9.84 -23.20 16.12
CA GLN A 270 11.08 -22.71 15.52
C GLN A 270 12.08 -22.25 16.60
N GLY A 271 11.58 -21.68 17.71
CA GLY A 271 12.40 -21.36 18.88
C GLY A 271 13.40 -20.22 18.69
N GLY A 272 13.28 -19.42 17.62
CA GLY A 272 14.19 -18.31 17.33
C GLY A 272 14.40 -18.06 15.84
N GLY A 273 15.23 -17.06 15.51
CA GLY A 273 15.65 -16.78 14.14
C GLY A 273 14.86 -15.67 13.46
N VAL A 274 14.86 -15.70 12.12
CA VAL A 274 14.25 -14.69 11.26
C VAL A 274 13.18 -15.33 10.39
N THR A 275 12.01 -14.71 10.34
CA THR A 275 10.93 -15.09 9.44
C THR A 275 10.70 -13.99 8.42
N LEU A 276 11.02 -14.26 7.15
CA LEU A 276 10.69 -13.37 6.05
C LEU A 276 9.17 -13.32 5.85
N TYR A 277 8.58 -12.13 5.93
CA TYR A 277 7.13 -11.96 5.87
C TYR A 277 6.64 -11.36 4.54
N ALA A 278 5.87 -12.17 3.80
CA ALA A 278 5.12 -11.77 2.61
C ALA A 278 3.68 -12.29 2.69
N GLY A 279 2.95 -11.88 3.73
CA GLY A 279 1.54 -12.22 3.93
C GLY A 279 0.56 -11.39 3.09
N LEU A 280 -0.74 -11.57 3.33
CA LEU A 280 -1.80 -10.87 2.60
C LEU A 280 -1.80 -9.37 2.89
N GLY A 281 -2.09 -8.58 1.86
CA GLY A 281 -2.26 -7.13 2.00
C GLY A 281 -3.42 -6.81 2.94
N GLY A 282 -3.20 -5.85 3.86
CA GLY A 282 -4.23 -5.38 4.79
C GLY A 282 -4.34 -6.16 6.11
N GLN A 283 -3.55 -7.22 6.31
CA GLN A 283 -3.45 -7.89 7.61
C GLN A 283 -2.36 -7.27 8.48
N ILE A 284 -2.67 -7.08 9.76
CA ILE A 284 -1.73 -6.67 10.79
C ILE A 284 -1.26 -7.93 11.52
N VAL A 285 0.05 -8.09 11.70
CA VAL A 285 0.60 -9.16 12.54
C VAL A 285 0.34 -8.78 13.99
N SER A 286 -0.44 -9.59 14.69
CA SER A 286 -0.86 -9.31 16.06
C SER A 286 0.33 -9.39 17.02
N LYS A 287 0.18 -8.74 18.17
CA LYS A 287 1.18 -8.79 19.23
C LYS A 287 1.51 -10.23 19.64
N GLU A 288 0.50 -11.08 19.77
CA GLU A 288 0.64 -12.49 20.14
C GLU A 288 1.46 -13.28 19.11
N THR A 289 1.36 -12.93 17.83
CA THR A 289 2.12 -13.56 16.75
C THR A 289 3.55 -13.03 16.71
N LEU A 290 3.76 -11.73 16.89
CA LEU A 290 5.09 -11.10 16.98
C LEU A 290 5.90 -11.63 18.18
N GLU A 291 5.23 -11.97 19.29
CA GLU A 291 5.85 -12.48 20.51
C GLU A 291 6.13 -14.00 20.49
N CYS A 292 5.95 -14.68 19.36
CA CYS A 292 6.22 -16.13 19.23
C CYS A 292 7.72 -16.52 19.19
N GLY A 293 8.63 -15.56 19.38
CA GLY A 293 10.07 -15.81 19.53
C GLY A 293 10.90 -15.68 18.24
N VAL A 294 10.28 -15.37 17.11
CA VAL A 294 10.97 -15.07 15.84
C VAL A 294 11.00 -13.58 15.56
N ARG A 295 11.97 -13.11 14.76
CA ARG A 295 11.99 -11.74 14.22
C ARG A 295 11.39 -11.70 12.82
N PHE A 296 10.36 -10.90 12.63
CA PHE A 296 9.71 -10.76 11.32
C PHE A 296 10.44 -9.74 10.45
N LEU A 297 11.10 -10.20 9.40
CA LEU A 297 11.70 -9.33 8.39
C LEU A 297 10.62 -8.93 7.37
N HIS A 298 10.34 -7.64 7.26
CA HIS A 298 9.43 -7.08 6.27
C HIS A 298 10.14 -6.08 5.36
N LEU A 299 9.80 -6.09 4.07
CA LEU A 299 10.29 -5.13 3.10
C LEU A 299 9.12 -4.27 2.67
N HIS A 300 9.12 -3.02 3.11
CA HIS A 300 8.10 -2.03 2.84
C HIS A 300 8.48 -1.16 1.64
N SER A 301 7.56 -0.93 0.70
CA SER A 301 7.82 -0.05 -0.46
C SER A 301 7.58 1.41 -0.10
N GLY A 302 8.54 1.99 0.59
CA GLY A 302 8.59 3.41 0.93
C GLY A 302 9.88 3.72 1.65
N SER A 303 10.33 4.98 1.60
CA SER A 303 11.42 5.45 2.44
C SER A 303 10.86 5.78 3.83
N LEU A 304 11.15 4.95 4.82
CA LEU A 304 10.66 5.15 6.20
C LEU A 304 11.53 6.17 6.94
N PRO A 305 11.00 6.98 7.87
CA PRO A 305 9.62 6.98 8.36
C PRO A 305 8.63 7.82 7.51
N GLU A 306 9.11 8.53 6.49
CA GLU A 306 8.29 9.48 5.71
C GLU A 306 7.10 8.81 5.00
N TYR A 307 7.29 7.58 4.48
CA TYR A 307 6.30 6.87 3.69
C TYR A 307 5.79 5.59 4.37
N ARG A 308 5.07 5.70 5.49
CA ARG A 308 4.38 4.54 6.10
C ARG A 308 3.04 4.24 5.41
N GLY A 309 2.58 2.99 5.52
CA GLY A 309 1.22 2.60 5.16
C GLY A 309 1.14 1.93 3.78
N SER A 310 0.18 2.34 2.95
CA SER A 310 -0.17 1.60 1.73
C SER A 310 0.15 2.38 0.46
N THR A 311 0.54 1.66 -0.60
CA THR A 311 0.72 2.20 -1.97
C THR A 311 1.64 3.43 -2.05
N THR A 312 2.57 3.53 -1.11
CA THR A 312 3.53 4.61 -0.86
C THR A 312 4.43 4.93 -2.05
N LEU A 313 4.69 3.93 -2.89
CA LEU A 313 5.36 4.11 -4.18
C LEU A 313 4.70 5.21 -5.03
N TYR A 314 3.38 5.20 -5.18
CA TYR A 314 2.71 6.20 -6.00
C TYR A 314 2.75 7.60 -5.37
N TYR A 315 2.69 7.68 -4.04
CA TYR A 315 2.84 8.95 -3.34
C TYR A 315 4.25 9.53 -3.51
N ALA A 316 5.28 8.68 -3.46
CA ALA A 316 6.64 9.11 -3.77
C ALA A 316 6.74 9.68 -5.20
N LEU A 317 6.17 8.99 -6.19
CA LEU A 317 6.13 9.49 -7.58
C LEU A 317 5.40 10.84 -7.69
N LEU A 318 4.25 11.00 -7.02
CA LEU A 318 3.49 12.26 -7.01
C LEU A 318 4.23 13.40 -6.28
N ASN A 319 5.10 13.07 -5.34
CA ASN A 319 5.97 14.01 -4.65
C ASN A 319 7.28 14.28 -5.43
N GLY A 320 7.44 13.74 -6.64
CA GLY A 320 8.66 13.88 -7.44
C GLY A 320 9.87 13.18 -6.84
N GLN A 321 9.65 12.13 -6.06
CA GLN A 321 10.68 11.30 -5.44
C GLN A 321 10.78 9.93 -6.13
N ALA A 322 11.97 9.35 -6.06
CA ALA A 322 12.21 8.00 -6.56
C ALA A 322 11.54 6.97 -5.64
N PRO A 323 11.01 5.86 -6.18
CA PRO A 323 10.58 4.72 -5.39
C PRO A 323 11.72 4.23 -4.49
N ALA A 324 11.36 3.80 -3.29
CA ALA A 324 12.30 3.26 -2.32
C ALA A 324 11.70 2.06 -1.61
N VAL A 325 12.57 1.24 -1.03
CA VAL A 325 12.20 0.14 -0.15
C VAL A 325 12.95 0.29 1.17
N SER A 326 12.26 0.04 2.27
CA SER A 326 12.85 -0.05 3.60
C SER A 326 12.69 -1.48 4.13
N ALA A 327 13.80 -2.08 4.57
CA ALA A 327 13.79 -3.34 5.31
C ALA A 327 13.59 -3.02 6.79
N ILE A 328 12.63 -3.67 7.45
CA ILE A 328 12.31 -3.44 8.86
C ILE A 328 12.14 -4.74 9.62
N TRP A 329 12.41 -4.70 10.91
CA TRP A 329 11.78 -5.62 11.85
C TRP A 329 10.35 -5.16 12.10
N LEU A 330 9.36 -6.04 11.97
CA LEU A 330 7.98 -5.66 12.29
C LEU A 330 7.80 -5.42 13.79
N ASP A 331 6.97 -4.44 14.10
CA ASP A 331 6.40 -4.20 15.42
C ASP A 331 4.85 -4.16 15.32
N PRO A 332 4.11 -3.96 16.43
CA PRO A 332 2.64 -3.94 16.39
C PRO A 332 2.03 -2.76 15.63
N GLN A 333 2.83 -1.76 15.24
CA GLN A 333 2.37 -0.56 14.57
C GLN A 333 2.74 -0.61 13.08
N ILE A 334 2.05 0.17 12.26
CA ILE A 334 2.19 0.09 10.80
C ILE A 334 3.50 0.77 10.40
N ASP A 335 4.46 -0.03 9.95
CA ASP A 335 5.76 0.39 9.39
C ASP A 335 6.57 1.33 10.31
N THR A 336 6.53 1.09 11.62
CA THR A 336 7.32 1.87 12.61
C THR A 336 8.51 1.12 13.19
N GLY A 337 8.58 -0.19 12.92
CA GLY A 337 9.64 -1.01 13.50
C GLY A 337 11.04 -0.63 13.00
N PRO A 338 12.10 -1.10 13.70
CA PRO A 338 13.47 -0.69 13.43
C PRO A 338 13.88 -0.89 11.97
N VAL A 339 14.37 0.18 11.32
CA VAL A 339 14.78 0.16 9.91
C VAL A 339 16.19 -0.38 9.77
N LEU A 340 16.36 -1.46 9.02
CA LEU A 340 17.63 -2.16 8.82
C LEU A 340 18.40 -1.62 7.62
N ALA A 341 17.68 -1.30 6.54
CA ALA A 341 18.25 -0.70 5.36
C ALA A 341 17.18 0.05 4.57
N ARG A 342 17.63 1.00 3.75
CA ARG A 342 16.83 1.71 2.77
C ARG A 342 17.54 1.67 1.43
N GLN A 343 16.78 1.53 0.36
CA GLN A 343 17.33 1.60 -0.99
C GLN A 343 16.35 2.34 -1.90
N SER A 344 16.88 3.30 -2.67
CA SER A 344 16.14 3.94 -3.76
C SER A 344 16.31 3.14 -5.05
N TYR A 345 15.28 3.15 -5.90
CA TYR A 345 15.19 2.36 -7.13
C TYR A 345 14.89 3.25 -8.35
N PRO A 346 15.28 2.82 -9.56
CA PRO A 346 14.95 3.52 -10.80
C PRO A 346 13.44 3.68 -10.99
N ILE A 347 13.01 4.78 -11.60
CA ILE A 347 11.59 5.02 -11.93
C ILE A 347 11.08 3.92 -12.86
N PRO A 348 9.91 3.29 -12.60
CA PRO A 348 9.39 2.23 -13.45
C PRO A 348 9.20 2.69 -14.89
N ALA A 349 9.47 1.82 -15.86
CA ALA A 349 9.20 2.12 -17.26
C ALA A 349 7.71 2.36 -17.49
N SER A 350 7.39 3.23 -18.45
CA SER A 350 6.01 3.44 -18.88
C SER A 350 5.38 2.11 -19.34
N GLY A 351 4.15 1.86 -18.91
CA GLY A 351 3.41 0.63 -19.23
C GLY A 351 3.78 -0.59 -18.38
N MET A 352 4.79 -0.51 -17.51
CA MET A 352 5.11 -1.59 -16.56
C MET A 352 3.98 -1.76 -15.53
N ASP A 353 3.67 -3.01 -15.15
CA ASP A 353 2.78 -3.28 -14.03
C ASP A 353 3.45 -2.85 -12.71
N VAL A 354 3.14 -1.63 -12.28
CA VAL A 354 3.71 -1.05 -11.05
C VAL A 354 3.25 -1.79 -9.80
N ASP A 355 1.99 -2.25 -9.79
CA ASP A 355 1.33 -2.81 -8.63
C ASP A 355 1.84 -4.21 -8.27
N ARG A 356 2.07 -5.04 -9.29
CA ARG A 356 2.39 -6.47 -9.08
C ARG A 356 3.83 -6.78 -9.45
N LEU A 357 4.30 -6.29 -10.59
CA LEU A 357 5.63 -6.64 -11.09
C LEU A 357 6.70 -5.76 -10.42
N TYR A 358 6.62 -4.45 -10.59
CA TYR A 358 7.65 -3.52 -10.12
C TYR A 358 7.76 -3.49 -8.58
N ASP A 359 6.66 -3.30 -7.83
CA ASP A 359 6.67 -3.28 -6.36
C ASP A 359 7.30 -4.57 -5.78
N ALA A 360 6.91 -5.73 -6.30
CA ALA A 360 7.45 -7.01 -5.85
C ALA A 360 8.94 -7.16 -6.19
N SER A 361 9.36 -6.66 -7.36
CA SER A 361 10.74 -6.72 -7.84
C SER A 361 11.70 -5.91 -6.97
N ILE A 362 11.38 -4.64 -6.70
CA ILE A 362 12.24 -3.78 -5.89
C ILE A 362 12.34 -4.26 -4.44
N ARG A 363 11.24 -4.79 -3.88
CA ARG A 363 11.24 -5.40 -2.55
C ARG A 363 12.11 -6.66 -2.50
N ALA A 364 12.01 -7.50 -3.52
CA ALA A 364 12.84 -8.71 -3.63
C ALA A 364 14.33 -8.39 -3.75
N ASP A 365 14.71 -7.31 -4.44
CA ASP A 365 16.11 -6.88 -4.52
C ASP A 365 16.68 -6.52 -3.15
N LEU A 366 16.02 -5.66 -2.36
CA LEU A 366 16.50 -5.32 -1.01
C LEU A 366 16.45 -6.54 -0.08
N MET A 367 15.40 -7.37 -0.18
CA MET A 367 15.31 -8.63 0.56
C MET A 367 16.55 -9.50 0.33
N GLY A 368 16.96 -9.67 -0.94
CA GLY A 368 18.14 -10.45 -1.30
C GLY A 368 19.42 -9.91 -0.67
N ARG A 369 19.59 -8.58 -0.55
CA ARG A 369 20.71 -7.96 0.19
C ARG A 369 20.69 -8.37 1.65
N ILE A 370 19.56 -8.16 2.32
CA ILE A 370 19.42 -8.39 3.75
C ILE A 370 19.62 -9.86 4.09
N VAL A 371 19.01 -10.77 3.33
CA VAL A 371 19.20 -12.22 3.55
C VAL A 371 20.64 -12.64 3.24
N GLY A 372 21.29 -12.03 2.26
CA GLY A 372 22.71 -12.22 1.99
C GLY A 372 23.60 -11.80 3.18
N GLU A 373 23.31 -10.67 3.81
CA GLU A 373 24.00 -10.22 5.03
C GLU A 373 23.77 -11.20 6.20
N ILE A 374 22.52 -11.65 6.40
CA ILE A 374 22.18 -12.66 7.41
C ILE A 374 22.96 -13.96 7.16
N ALA A 375 23.07 -14.40 5.90
CA ALA A 375 23.77 -15.62 5.53
C ALA A 375 25.29 -15.57 5.77
N ARG A 376 25.89 -14.37 5.72
CA ARG A 376 27.33 -14.14 5.93
C ARG A 376 27.68 -13.87 7.38
N HIS A 377 26.86 -13.06 8.06
CA HIS A 377 27.22 -12.45 9.35
C HIS A 377 26.24 -12.79 10.48
N GLY A 378 25.12 -13.45 10.18
CA GLY A 378 24.03 -13.68 11.13
C GLY A 378 23.12 -12.46 11.25
N ALA A 379 21.88 -12.70 11.71
CA ALA A 379 20.86 -11.64 11.81
C ALA A 379 21.17 -10.58 12.88
N ASP A 380 22.00 -10.90 13.88
CA ASP A 380 22.40 -9.98 14.94
C ASP A 380 23.41 -8.93 14.47
N HIS A 381 23.99 -9.11 13.28
CA HIS A 381 24.84 -8.10 12.64
C HIS A 381 24.02 -6.91 12.09
N LEU A 382 22.73 -7.09 11.84
CA LEU A 382 21.88 -6.04 11.29
C LEU A 382 21.58 -4.98 12.36
N THR A 383 22.22 -3.82 12.22
CA THR A 383 22.03 -2.70 13.14
C THR A 383 20.95 -1.76 12.61
N PRO A 384 19.92 -1.43 13.41
CA PRO A 384 18.93 -0.44 13.03
C PRO A 384 19.55 0.93 12.73
N GLN A 385 19.06 1.55 11.66
CA GLN A 385 19.40 2.90 11.25
C GLN A 385 18.49 3.91 11.97
N PRO A 386 18.99 5.12 12.25
CA PRO A 386 18.15 6.21 12.73
C PRO A 386 16.95 6.46 11.81
N THR A 387 15.83 6.82 12.44
CA THR A 387 14.59 7.22 11.78
C THR A 387 14.25 8.63 12.23
N GLU A 388 14.47 9.60 11.37
CA GLU A 388 14.05 10.99 11.55
C GLU A 388 13.17 11.38 10.37
N GLY A 389 12.11 12.14 10.60
CA GLY A 389 11.23 12.61 9.54
C GLY A 389 9.78 12.85 10.00
N PRO A 390 8.96 13.45 9.14
CA PRO A 390 7.57 13.72 9.45
C PRO A 390 6.79 12.41 9.65
N GLU A 391 5.97 12.38 10.69
CA GLU A 391 5.08 11.26 10.96
C GLU A 391 3.79 11.40 10.14
N GLY A 392 3.45 10.36 9.39
CA GLY A 392 2.23 10.29 8.58
C GLY A 392 1.90 8.86 8.22
N VAL A 393 0.68 8.58 7.79
CA VAL A 393 0.28 7.28 7.25
C VAL A 393 -0.40 7.51 5.91
N TYR A 394 0.15 6.91 4.86
CA TYR A 394 -0.48 6.87 3.56
C TYR A 394 -1.45 5.67 3.48
N TYR A 395 -2.50 5.83 2.71
CA TYR A 395 -3.55 4.82 2.54
C TYR A 395 -3.57 4.33 1.11
N VAL A 396 -4.40 3.32 0.81
CA VAL A 396 -4.55 2.83 -0.58
C VAL A 396 -4.86 4.01 -1.50
N ILE A 397 -4.05 4.19 -2.53
CA ILE A 397 -4.14 5.37 -3.40
C ILE A 397 -5.46 5.40 -4.17
N HIS A 398 -6.02 6.60 -4.28
CA HIS A 398 -7.20 6.85 -5.09
C HIS A 398 -6.87 6.70 -6.59
N PRO A 399 -7.77 6.10 -7.40
CA PRO A 399 -7.53 5.87 -8.82
C PRO A 399 -7.08 7.12 -9.59
N ILE A 400 -7.65 8.29 -9.32
CA ILE A 400 -7.26 9.55 -9.98
C ILE A 400 -5.80 9.91 -9.69
N LEU A 401 -5.36 9.79 -8.43
CA LEU A 401 -3.97 10.06 -8.05
C LEU A 401 -3.03 9.02 -8.66
N LYS A 402 -3.42 7.75 -8.66
CA LYS A 402 -2.68 6.68 -9.34
C LYS A 402 -2.50 6.98 -10.83
N HIS A 403 -3.54 7.46 -11.50
CA HIS A 403 -3.46 7.79 -12.93
C HIS A 403 -2.52 8.96 -13.20
N ILE A 404 -2.51 10.00 -12.35
CA ILE A 404 -1.53 11.09 -12.46
C ILE A 404 -0.11 10.54 -12.35
N ALA A 405 0.16 9.70 -11.34
CA ALA A 405 1.47 9.10 -11.13
C ALA A 405 1.93 8.25 -12.34
N LEU A 406 1.04 7.43 -12.90
CA LEU A 406 1.35 6.56 -14.04
C LEU A 406 1.49 7.33 -15.35
N MET A 407 0.68 8.36 -15.58
CA MET A 407 0.81 9.21 -16.78
C MET A 407 2.15 9.97 -16.77
N ALA A 408 2.61 10.41 -15.60
CA ALA A 408 3.92 11.06 -15.46
C ALA A 408 5.08 10.17 -15.93
N LEU A 409 4.97 8.83 -15.81
CA LEU A 409 5.98 7.88 -16.31
C LEU A 409 6.13 7.93 -17.84
N SER A 410 5.07 8.31 -18.55
CA SER A 410 5.08 8.45 -20.02
C SER A 410 5.44 9.85 -20.51
N GLY A 411 5.68 10.81 -19.59
CA GLY A 411 5.80 12.23 -19.92
C GLY A 411 4.46 12.89 -20.29
N THR A 412 3.35 12.16 -20.26
CA THR A 412 2.01 12.69 -20.54
C THR A 412 1.41 13.32 -19.29
N ARG A 413 0.67 14.41 -19.44
CA ARG A 413 -0.09 15.05 -18.36
C ARG A 413 -1.58 14.81 -18.55
N ALA A 414 -2.31 14.64 -17.45
CA ALA A 414 -3.76 14.54 -17.48
C ALA A 414 -4.36 15.88 -17.92
N GLN A 415 -5.26 15.84 -18.91
CA GLN A 415 -6.05 17.00 -19.31
C GLN A 415 -7.29 17.07 -18.43
N ILE A 416 -7.35 18.07 -17.56
CA ILE A 416 -8.49 18.27 -16.65
C ILE A 416 -9.10 19.61 -17.03
N SER A 417 -10.28 19.60 -17.64
CA SER A 417 -11.02 20.79 -18.06
C SER A 417 -11.33 21.72 -16.88
N ALA A 418 -11.54 23.01 -17.17
CA ALA A 418 -11.81 23.98 -16.10
C ALA A 418 -13.22 23.72 -15.55
N PRO A 419 -13.40 23.83 -14.23
CA PRO A 419 -14.71 23.63 -13.60
C PRO A 419 -15.78 24.59 -14.11
#